data_AF-A0A356JYT0-F1
#
_entry.id   AF-A0A356JYT0-F1
#
_cell.length_a   1.000
_cell.length_b   1.000
_cell.length_c   1.000
_cell.angle_alpha   90.00
_cell.angle_beta   90.00
_cell.angle_gamma   90.00
#
_symmetry.space_group_name_H-M   'P 1'
#
loop_
_entity.id
_entity.type
_entity.pdbx_description
1 polymer ?
#
loop_
_entity_poly.entity_id
_entity_poly.type
_entity_poly.pdbx_seq_one_letter_code
_entity_poly.pdbx_strand_id
1 'polypeptide(L)'
;TLGTKEPYRMFTARAEYRLKLRHDTADRRLRKKGFDAGLISKAQFEQMNLKYQKVDEALEFLSKHPDAENPGNFNCLEWILAQEDFKYRYYIEKQDSRVAKMHRMENARIPLDFDYSKIVALSSESRAKLEKIRPLTLGQASRISGIRNSDIMLLMVYLR
;
A
#
# COMPACT_ATOMS: atom_id res chain seq x y z
N THR A 1 14.80 5.58 9.26
CA THR A 1 14.12 6.15 10.44
C THR A 1 14.30 7.65 10.38
N LEU A 2 13.21 8.43 10.38
CA LEU A 2 13.34 9.88 10.50
C LEU A 2 13.74 10.18 11.95
N GLY A 3 14.97 10.63 12.17
CA GLY A 3 15.36 11.20 13.45
C GLY A 3 14.58 12.49 13.68
N THR A 4 13.97 12.64 14.85
CA THR A 4 13.15 13.82 15.19
C THR A 4 13.57 14.35 16.55
N LYS A 5 13.58 15.69 16.67
CA LYS A 5 13.84 16.39 17.94
C LYS A 5 12.64 16.33 18.90
N GLU A 6 11.46 16.01 18.36
CA GLU A 6 10.22 15.89 19.12
C GLU A 6 9.82 14.41 19.28
N PRO A 7 9.15 14.04 20.40
CA PRO A 7 8.66 12.68 20.61
C PRO A 7 7.74 12.21 19.49
N TYR A 8 7.96 10.98 19.02
CA TYR A 8 7.14 10.38 17.98
C TYR A 8 5.69 10.17 18.45
N ARG A 9 4.73 10.49 17.57
CA ARG A 9 3.29 10.33 17.82
C ARG A 9 2.68 9.49 16.69
N MET A 10 2.01 8.40 17.02
CA MET A 10 1.43 7.50 16.01
C MET A 10 0.43 8.19 15.07
N PHE A 11 -0.31 9.19 15.56
CA PHE A 11 -1.29 9.93 14.76
C PHE A 11 -0.67 10.81 13.67
N THR A 12 0.63 11.14 13.77
CA THR A 12 1.34 11.89 12.72
C THR A 12 1.99 10.98 11.69
N ALA A 13 2.01 9.68 11.93
CA ALA A 13 2.58 8.71 11.01
C ALA A 13 1.66 8.48 9.81
N ARG A 14 2.28 8.37 8.63
CA ARG A 14 1.58 7.98 7.39
C ARG A 14 1.95 6.53 7.06
N ALA A 15 0.93 5.70 6.87
CA ALA A 15 1.09 4.32 6.45
C ALA A 15 0.61 4.16 5.01
N GLU A 16 1.52 3.77 4.11
CA GLU A 16 1.21 3.55 2.70
C GLU A 16 0.18 2.42 2.48
N TYR A 17 0.09 1.50 3.43
CA TYR A 17 -0.83 0.34 3.41
C TYR A 17 -2.08 0.54 4.29
N ARG A 18 -2.53 1.77 4.52
CA ARG A 18 -3.60 2.09 5.51
C ARG A 18 -4.87 1.24 5.34
N LEU A 19 -5.31 0.93 4.12
CA LEU A 19 -6.53 0.13 3.88
C LEU A 19 -6.36 -1.38 4.14
N LYS A 20 -5.11 -1.87 4.21
CA LYS A 20 -4.79 -3.23 4.65
C LYS A 20 -4.54 -3.30 6.15
N LEU A 21 -4.04 -2.21 6.73
CA LEU A 21 -3.71 -2.09 8.15
C LEU A 21 -4.90 -1.60 8.98
N ARG A 22 -6.09 -2.15 8.74
CA ARG A 22 -7.29 -1.78 9.48
C ARG A 22 -7.36 -2.48 10.84
N HIS A 23 -8.11 -1.90 11.76
CA HIS A 23 -8.24 -2.39 13.13
C HIS A 23 -9.03 -3.72 13.19
N ASP A 24 -10.05 -3.86 12.36
CA ASP A 24 -10.94 -5.03 12.21
C ASP A 24 -10.23 -6.30 11.69
N THR A 25 -9.07 -6.15 11.03
CA THR A 25 -8.29 -7.27 10.47
C THR A 25 -6.98 -7.53 11.21
N ALA A 26 -6.77 -6.89 12.37
CA ALA A 26 -5.51 -6.99 13.11
C ALA A 26 -5.22 -8.41 13.59
N ASP A 27 -6.23 -9.14 14.05
CA ASP A 27 -6.16 -10.54 14.40
C ASP A 27 -5.75 -11.41 13.20
N ARG A 28 -6.40 -11.26 12.02
CA ARG A 28 -6.00 -11.96 10.78
C ARG A 28 -4.52 -11.79 10.47
N ARG A 29 -4.00 -10.56 10.63
CA ARG A 29 -2.63 -10.18 10.25
C ARG A 29 -1.57 -10.62 11.27
N LEU A 30 -1.91 -10.65 12.56
CA LEU A 30 -0.92 -10.76 13.63
C LEU A 30 -0.99 -12.05 14.43
N ARG A 31 -2.15 -12.73 14.53
CA ARG A 31 -2.28 -13.91 15.39
C ARG A 31 -1.36 -15.06 15.01
N LYS A 32 -1.09 -15.28 13.71
CA LYS A 32 -0.09 -16.28 13.30
C LYS A 32 1.27 -16.01 13.95
N LYS A 33 1.73 -14.75 13.93
CA LYS A 33 3.00 -14.36 14.58
C LYS A 33 2.94 -14.53 16.09
N GLY A 34 1.79 -14.24 16.71
CA GLY A 34 1.56 -14.50 18.14
C GLY A 34 1.64 -15.99 18.48
N PHE A 35 1.11 -16.86 17.63
CA PHE A 35 1.18 -18.32 17.81
C PHE A 35 2.61 -18.82 17.65
N ASP A 36 3.29 -18.39 16.58
CA ASP A 36 4.69 -18.72 16.32
C ASP A 36 5.61 -18.26 17.48
N ALA A 37 5.23 -17.19 18.19
CA ALA A 37 5.92 -16.68 19.37
C ALA A 37 5.46 -17.30 20.71
N GLY A 38 4.51 -18.23 20.70
CA GLY A 38 3.99 -18.88 21.92
C GLY A 38 3.06 -18.03 22.78
N LEU A 39 2.57 -16.89 22.27
CA LEU A 39 1.71 -15.95 23.01
C LEU A 39 0.21 -16.32 22.95
N ILE A 40 -0.19 -17.20 22.03
CA ILE A 40 -1.57 -17.69 21.92
C ILE A 40 -1.61 -19.21 21.86
N SER A 41 -2.66 -19.81 22.40
CA SER A 41 -2.82 -21.26 22.38
C SER A 41 -3.23 -21.76 21.00
N LYS A 42 -2.99 -23.05 20.74
CA LYS A 42 -3.44 -23.73 19.52
C LYS A 42 -4.96 -23.60 19.32
N ALA A 43 -5.74 -23.77 20.39
CA ALA A 43 -7.20 -23.63 20.35
C ALA A 43 -7.63 -22.20 19.94
N GLN A 44 -6.98 -21.16 20.47
CA GLN A 44 -7.29 -19.77 20.08
C GLN A 44 -6.92 -19.48 18.62
N PHE A 45 -5.84 -20.08 18.12
CA PHE A 45 -5.43 -19.96 16.72
C PHE A 45 -6.41 -20.70 15.79
N GLU A 46 -6.84 -21.91 16.15
CA GLU A 46 -7.82 -22.70 15.39
C GLU A 46 -9.20 -22.02 15.33
N GLN A 47 -9.69 -21.49 16.45
CA GLN A 47 -10.93 -20.70 16.47
C GLN A 47 -10.89 -19.51 15.51
N MET A 48 -9.75 -18.81 15.46
CA MET A 48 -9.56 -17.70 14.52
C MET A 48 -9.59 -18.20 13.06
N ASN A 49 -8.94 -19.32 12.76
CA ASN A 49 -8.95 -19.89 11.41
C ASN A 49 -10.37 -20.27 10.98
N LEU A 50 -11.17 -20.89 11.86
CA LEU A 50 -12.58 -21.21 11.59
C LEU A 50 -13.41 -19.97 11.31
N LYS A 51 -13.26 -18.90 12.12
CA LYS A 51 -13.90 -17.60 11.88
C LYS A 51 -13.57 -17.07 10.49
N TYR A 52 -12.29 -17.06 10.09
CA TYR A 52 -11.89 -16.50 8.80
C TYR A 52 -12.28 -17.38 7.61
N GLN A 53 -12.40 -18.70 7.79
CA GLN A 53 -13.02 -19.57 6.78
C GLN A 53 -14.46 -19.14 6.50
N LYS A 54 -15.25 -18.84 7.54
CA LYS A 54 -16.62 -18.31 7.37
C LYS A 54 -16.68 -16.93 6.75
N VAL A 55 -15.76 -16.03 7.11
CA VAL A 55 -15.63 -14.73 6.45
C VAL A 55 -15.31 -14.89 4.96
N ASP A 56 -14.39 -15.79 4.60
CA ASP A 56 -14.00 -16.02 3.21
C ASP A 56 -15.14 -16.66 2.40
N GLU A 57 -15.90 -17.60 2.99
CA GLU A 57 -17.14 -18.15 2.41
C GLU A 57 -18.18 -17.04 2.14
N ALA A 58 -18.42 -16.15 3.11
CA ALA A 58 -19.33 -15.02 2.95
C ALA A 58 -18.86 -14.02 1.88
N LEU A 59 -17.55 -13.79 1.81
CA LEU A 59 -16.95 -12.91 0.81
C LEU A 59 -17.10 -13.49 -0.62
N GLU A 60 -16.99 -14.81 -0.77
CA GLU A 60 -17.25 -15.48 -2.05
C GLU A 60 -18.73 -15.37 -2.44
N PHE A 61 -19.64 -15.53 -1.49
CA PHE A 61 -21.07 -15.33 -1.70
C PHE A 61 -21.38 -13.89 -2.17
N LEU A 62 -20.87 -12.87 -1.47
CA LEU A 62 -21.02 -11.46 -1.84
C LEU A 62 -20.41 -11.15 -3.22
N SER A 63 -19.35 -11.85 -3.60
CA SER A 63 -18.75 -11.67 -4.94
C SER A 63 -19.67 -12.12 -6.07
N LYS A 64 -20.58 -13.07 -5.81
CA LYS A 64 -21.61 -13.54 -6.75
C LYS A 64 -22.93 -12.76 -6.59
N HIS A 65 -23.21 -12.27 -5.39
CA HIS A 65 -24.42 -11.53 -5.04
C HIS A 65 -24.09 -10.24 -4.25
N PRO A 66 -23.66 -9.17 -4.92
CA PRO A 66 -23.16 -7.95 -4.26
C PRO A 66 -24.18 -7.27 -3.34
N ASP A 67 -25.46 -7.33 -3.70
CA ASP A 67 -26.55 -6.64 -3.00
C ASP A 67 -27.38 -7.58 -2.10
N ALA A 68 -26.91 -8.81 -1.88
CA ALA A 68 -27.62 -9.75 -1.02
C ALA A 68 -27.50 -9.35 0.45
N GLU A 69 -28.54 -9.66 1.22
CA GLU A 69 -28.50 -9.67 2.68
C GLU A 69 -27.90 -10.97 3.21
N ASN A 70 -27.66 -11.05 4.52
CA ASN A 70 -27.11 -12.24 5.14
C ASN A 70 -28.08 -13.43 4.94
N PRO A 71 -27.64 -14.55 4.32
CA PRO A 71 -28.50 -15.73 4.10
C PRO A 71 -28.87 -16.49 5.39
N GLY A 72 -28.36 -16.06 6.55
CA GLY A 72 -28.61 -16.67 7.86
C GLY A 72 -27.62 -17.80 8.23
N ASN A 73 -26.70 -18.13 7.34
CA ASN A 73 -25.64 -19.12 7.54
C ASN A 73 -24.33 -18.52 8.11
N PHE A 74 -24.23 -17.19 8.19
CA PHE A 74 -23.10 -16.48 8.78
C PHE A 74 -23.56 -15.70 10.01
N ASN A 75 -22.72 -15.64 11.05
CA ASN A 75 -23.02 -14.75 12.17
C ASN A 75 -22.82 -13.27 11.76
N CYS A 76 -23.35 -12.36 12.58
CA CYS A 76 -23.31 -10.93 12.32
C CYS A 76 -21.88 -10.39 12.11
N LEU A 77 -20.91 -10.86 12.90
CA LEU A 77 -19.52 -10.42 12.80
C LEU A 77 -18.85 -10.90 11.51
N GLU A 78 -19.06 -12.16 11.14
CA GLU A 78 -18.52 -12.75 9.90
C GLU A 78 -19.05 -12.02 8.68
N TRP A 79 -20.36 -11.75 8.66
CA TRP A 79 -21.02 -11.03 7.58
C TRP A 79 -20.49 -9.60 7.44
N ILE A 80 -20.39 -8.84 8.54
CA ILE A 80 -19.87 -7.46 8.52
C ILE A 80 -18.42 -7.42 8.00
N LEU A 81 -17.56 -8.34 8.48
CA LEU A 81 -16.18 -8.40 8.02
C LEU A 81 -16.10 -8.69 6.52
N ALA A 82 -16.92 -9.61 6.01
CA ALA A 82 -17.00 -9.91 4.59
C ALA A 82 -17.51 -8.72 3.75
N GLN A 83 -18.51 -7.98 4.24
CA GLN A 83 -19.01 -6.78 3.59
C GLN A 83 -17.96 -5.68 3.49
N GLU A 84 -17.21 -5.43 4.56
CA GLU A 84 -16.12 -4.44 4.55
C GLU A 84 -14.97 -4.89 3.62
N ASP A 85 -14.60 -6.17 3.63
CA ASP A 85 -13.59 -6.72 2.71
C ASP A 85 -14.05 -6.64 1.24
N PHE A 86 -15.32 -6.90 0.95
CA PHE A 86 -15.90 -6.74 -0.39
C PHE A 86 -15.87 -5.27 -0.84
N LYS A 87 -16.38 -4.37 -0.01
CA LYS A 87 -16.44 -2.93 -0.26
C LYS A 87 -15.06 -2.31 -0.51
N TYR A 88 -14.05 -2.72 0.27
CA TYR A 88 -12.71 -2.17 0.15
C TYR A 88 -11.80 -2.88 -0.86
N ARG A 89 -12.21 -4.03 -1.43
CA ARG A 89 -11.40 -4.81 -2.37
C ARG A 89 -10.77 -3.95 -3.47
N TYR A 90 -11.59 -3.20 -4.19
CA TYR A 90 -11.14 -2.31 -5.27
C TYR A 90 -10.13 -1.24 -4.78
N TYR A 91 -10.40 -0.64 -3.62
CA TYR A 91 -9.54 0.41 -3.07
C TYR A 91 -8.20 -0.15 -2.58
N ILE A 92 -8.21 -1.37 -2.04
CA ILE A 92 -7.00 -2.09 -1.63
C ILE A 92 -6.14 -2.42 -2.85
N GLU A 93 -6.73 -2.93 -3.94
CA GLU A 93 -6.01 -3.22 -5.19
C GLU A 93 -5.41 -1.95 -5.82
N LYS A 94 -6.15 -0.84 -5.79
CA LYS A 94 -5.68 0.46 -6.26
C LYS A 94 -4.55 0.99 -5.39
N GLN A 95 -4.63 0.83 -4.07
CA GLN A 95 -3.55 1.17 -3.14
C GLN A 95 -2.31 0.33 -3.43
N ASP A 96 -2.45 -0.99 -3.57
CA ASP A 96 -1.33 -1.89 -3.85
C ASP A 96 -0.61 -1.52 -5.15
N SER A 97 -1.36 -1.19 -6.19
CA SER A 97 -0.81 -0.74 -7.47
C SER A 97 -0.01 0.57 -7.31
N ARG A 98 -0.52 1.51 -6.50
CA ARG A 98 0.18 2.78 -6.19
C ARG A 98 1.46 2.53 -5.40
N VAL A 99 1.40 1.70 -4.36
CA VAL A 99 2.55 1.37 -3.53
C VAL A 99 3.61 0.61 -4.34
N ALA A 100 3.21 -0.31 -5.20
CA ALA A 100 4.11 -1.00 -6.12
C ALA A 100 4.81 -0.04 -7.09
N LYS A 101 4.09 0.94 -7.67
CA LYS A 101 4.68 1.98 -8.50
C LYS A 101 5.69 2.83 -7.71
N MET A 102 5.34 3.22 -6.49
CA MET A 102 6.22 3.98 -5.61
C MET A 102 7.52 3.20 -5.32
N HIS A 103 7.43 1.91 -4.95
CA HIS A 103 8.61 1.07 -4.73
C HIS A 103 9.47 0.91 -5.99
N ARG A 104 8.85 0.73 -7.16
CA ARG A 104 9.58 0.68 -8.44
C ARG A 104 10.37 1.97 -8.66
N MET A 105 9.76 3.13 -8.43
CA MET A 105 10.44 4.42 -8.58
C MET A 105 11.55 4.61 -7.54
N GLU A 106 11.34 4.17 -6.30
CA GLU A 106 12.36 4.27 -5.25
C GLU A 106 13.60 3.43 -5.56
N ASN A 107 13.41 2.27 -6.21
CA ASN A 107 14.51 1.38 -6.57
C ASN A 107 15.14 1.71 -7.94
N ALA A 108 14.43 2.45 -8.80
CA ALA A 108 14.94 2.86 -10.10
C ALA A 108 15.99 3.97 -9.93
N ARG A 109 17.25 3.60 -10.10
CA ARG A 109 18.39 4.52 -9.96
C ARG A 109 18.56 5.39 -11.20
N ILE A 110 19.03 6.61 -10.97
CA ILE A 110 19.45 7.54 -12.01
C ILE A 110 20.99 7.58 -11.97
N PRO A 111 21.68 7.34 -13.09
CA PRO A 111 23.14 7.50 -13.15
C PRO A 111 23.56 8.93 -12.75
N LEU A 112 24.68 9.06 -12.04
CA LEU A 112 25.14 10.37 -11.54
C LEU A 112 25.48 11.34 -12.68
N ASP A 113 26.00 10.79 -13.77
CA ASP A 113 26.39 11.45 -15.01
C ASP A 113 25.25 11.55 -16.04
N PHE A 114 24.01 11.21 -15.65
CA PHE A 114 22.88 11.31 -16.56
C PHE A 114 22.70 12.73 -17.07
N ASP A 115 22.56 12.87 -18.38
CA ASP A 115 22.40 14.17 -19.05
C ASP A 115 20.90 14.45 -19.30
N TYR A 116 20.31 15.29 -18.47
CA TYR A 116 18.89 15.66 -18.57
C TYR A 116 18.59 16.57 -19.77
N SER A 117 19.60 17.12 -20.45
CA SER A 117 19.39 17.91 -21.67
C SER A 117 18.95 17.04 -22.85
N LYS A 118 19.31 15.75 -22.86
CA LYS A 118 18.91 14.78 -23.89
C LYS A 118 17.40 14.59 -24.01
N ILE A 119 16.66 14.86 -22.94
CA ILE A 119 15.20 14.76 -22.94
C ILE A 119 14.61 16.11 -23.34
N VAL A 120 14.40 16.29 -24.64
CA VAL A 120 13.88 17.53 -25.22
C VAL A 120 12.50 17.88 -24.66
N ALA A 121 11.65 16.87 -24.42
CA ALA A 121 10.30 17.03 -23.91
C ALA A 121 10.21 17.38 -22.41
N LEU A 122 11.33 17.42 -21.67
CA LEU A 122 11.32 17.91 -20.29
C LEU A 122 11.04 19.41 -20.26
N SER A 123 10.18 19.83 -19.33
CA SER A 123 10.00 21.24 -19.04
C SER A 123 11.31 21.87 -18.55
N SER A 124 11.54 23.13 -18.90
CA SER A 124 12.75 23.86 -18.47
C SER A 124 12.87 23.94 -16.95
N GLU A 125 11.74 24.06 -16.23
CA GLU A 125 11.71 24.07 -14.76
C GLU A 125 12.12 22.72 -14.17
N SER A 126 11.53 21.61 -14.63
CA SER A 126 11.90 20.28 -14.15
C SER A 126 13.37 19.97 -14.48
N ARG A 127 13.84 20.29 -15.69
CA ARG A 127 15.24 20.09 -16.10
C ARG A 127 16.18 20.85 -15.18
N ALA A 128 15.94 22.14 -14.93
CA ALA A 128 16.78 22.94 -14.04
C ALA A 128 16.84 22.38 -12.61
N LYS A 129 15.71 21.88 -12.08
CA LYS A 129 15.66 21.25 -10.75
C LYS A 129 16.38 19.91 -10.70
N LEU A 130 16.19 19.05 -11.70
CA LEU A 130 16.87 17.76 -11.80
C LEU A 130 18.38 17.93 -11.91
N GLU A 131 18.82 18.88 -12.73
CA GLU A 131 20.23 19.22 -12.94
C GLU A 131 20.88 19.74 -11.66
N LYS A 132 20.17 20.59 -10.90
CA LYS A 132 20.66 21.16 -9.64
C LYS A 132 20.68 20.15 -8.49
N ILE A 133 19.65 19.33 -8.36
CA ILE A 133 19.46 18.43 -7.20
C ILE A 133 20.15 17.08 -7.42
N ARG A 134 20.30 16.64 -8.68
CA ARG A 134 20.88 15.34 -9.07
C ARG A 134 20.34 14.17 -8.22
N PRO A 135 19.02 13.89 -8.26
CA PRO A 135 18.44 12.82 -7.46
C PRO A 135 19.03 11.45 -7.86
N LEU A 136 19.27 10.59 -6.87
CA LEU A 136 19.82 9.24 -7.05
C LEU A 136 18.78 8.25 -7.58
N THR A 137 17.50 8.51 -7.36
CA THR A 137 16.39 7.63 -7.74
C THR A 137 15.24 8.41 -8.35
N LEU A 138 14.43 7.74 -9.19
CA LEU A 138 13.19 8.31 -9.72
C LEU A 138 12.21 8.67 -8.60
N GLY A 139 12.19 7.88 -7.51
CA GLY A 139 11.41 8.14 -6.31
C GLY A 139 11.81 9.47 -5.67
N GLN A 140 13.11 9.70 -5.47
CA GLN A 140 13.63 10.98 -4.97
C GLN A 140 13.27 12.14 -5.90
N ALA A 141 13.46 11.96 -7.21
CA ALA A 141 13.10 12.98 -8.21
C ALA A 141 11.62 13.39 -8.10
N SER A 142 10.72 12.41 -7.94
CA SER A 142 9.27 12.67 -7.85
C SER A 142 8.84 13.47 -6.61
N ARG A 143 9.65 13.49 -5.55
CA ARG A 143 9.41 14.26 -4.32
C ARG A 143 9.93 15.70 -4.39
N ILE A 144 10.67 16.06 -5.43
CA ILE A 144 11.16 17.43 -5.61
C ILE A 144 9.98 18.33 -5.95
N SER A 145 9.81 19.39 -5.15
CA SER A 145 8.71 20.33 -5.33
C SER A 145 8.73 20.99 -6.72
N GLY A 146 7.59 20.94 -7.41
CA GLY A 146 7.38 21.52 -8.73
C GLY A 146 8.11 20.80 -9.86
N ILE A 147 8.44 19.51 -9.71
CA ILE A 147 8.66 18.63 -10.86
C ILE A 147 7.31 18.06 -11.31
N ARG A 148 7.03 18.11 -12.61
CA ARG A 148 5.77 17.61 -13.17
C ARG A 148 5.77 16.07 -13.22
N ASN A 149 4.62 15.46 -12.93
CA ASN A 149 4.47 14.00 -13.03
C ASN A 149 4.77 13.45 -14.44
N SER A 150 4.42 14.18 -15.51
CA SER A 150 4.75 13.79 -16.89
C SER A 150 6.26 13.69 -17.11
N ASP A 151 7.02 14.59 -16.50
CA ASP A 151 8.47 14.69 -16.68
C ASP A 151 9.17 13.51 -15.99
N ILE A 152 8.66 13.08 -14.83
CA ILE A 152 9.09 11.83 -14.19
C ILE A 152 8.75 10.61 -15.06
N MET A 153 7.59 10.59 -15.74
CA MET A 153 7.25 9.48 -16.64
C MET A 153 8.18 9.45 -17.87
N LEU A 154 8.52 10.61 -18.43
CA LEU A 154 9.52 10.70 -19.51
C LEU A 154 10.87 10.16 -19.04
N LEU A 155 11.34 10.61 -17.89
CA LEU A 155 12.60 10.14 -17.31
C LEU A 155 12.57 8.62 -17.06
N MET A 156 11.44 8.07 -16.60
CA MET A 156 11.26 6.62 -16.43
C MET A 156 11.40 5.83 -17.75
N VAL A 157 10.95 6.40 -18.87
CA VAL A 157 11.10 5.76 -20.20
C VAL A 157 12.55 5.83 -20.69
N TYR A 158 13.24 6.94 -20.45
CA TYR A 158 14.65 7.12 -20.85
C TYR A 158 15.66 6.34 -20.01
N LEU A 159 15.29 5.95 -18.79
CA LEU A 159 16.11 5.14 -17.88
C LEU A 159 15.86 3.63 -17.99
N ARG A 160 14.96 3.21 -18.88
CA ARG A 160 14.77 1.79 -19.21
C ARG A 160 15.88 1.26 -20.10
#